data_AF-A0A2V9BS72-F1
#
_entry.id   AF-A0A2V9BS72-F1
#
_cell.length_a   1.000
_cell.length_b   1.000
_cell.length_c   1.000
_cell.angle_alpha   90.00
_cell.angle_beta   90.00
_cell.angle_gamma   90.00
#
_symmetry.space_group_name_H-M   'P 1'
#
loop_
_entity.id
_entity.type
_entity.pdbx_description
1 polymer ?
#
loop_
_entity_poly.entity_id
_entity_poly.type
_entity_poly.pdbx_seq_one_letter_code
_entity_poly.pdbx_strand_id
1 'polypeptide(L)'
;MTDEPVKPRLRVLFWCLAVVLGALHVWAHRNDLNPDSVSYIEMAEAAVRSSWHALASAYWSPLYPTLLSVSFRILHPSMYWEFTVVHVVNFVVYLADLFCFEFFLRELLAARRTEIGSQGDLRPVPEKVFWIWGYLLFTWSNQFWLRPQQVNPDIIVA
;
A
#
# COMPACT_ATOMS: atom_id res chain seq x y z
N MET A 1 23.86 -13.81 -21.80
CA MET A 1 23.62 -12.98 -20.60
C MET A 1 22.87 -13.89 -19.64
N THR A 2 23.56 -14.41 -18.63
CA THR A 2 23.05 -15.46 -17.74
C THR A 2 21.86 -14.94 -16.94
N ASP A 3 20.79 -15.73 -16.89
CA ASP A 3 19.60 -15.47 -16.06
C ASP A 3 19.99 -15.64 -14.58
N GLU A 4 20.70 -14.65 -14.02
CA GLU A 4 21.06 -14.68 -12.60
C GLU A 4 19.79 -14.44 -11.77
N PRO A 5 19.45 -15.34 -10.83
CA PRO A 5 18.34 -15.12 -9.93
C PRO A 5 18.55 -13.85 -9.10
N VAL A 6 17.45 -13.18 -8.76
CA VAL A 6 17.49 -11.95 -7.96
C VAL A 6 18.10 -12.24 -6.59
N LYS A 7 19.25 -11.61 -6.32
CA LYS A 7 19.96 -11.78 -5.04
C LYS A 7 19.09 -11.28 -3.89
N PRO A 8 19.00 -12.01 -2.75
CA PRO A 8 18.20 -11.61 -1.60
C PRO A 8 18.50 -10.20 -1.10
N ARG A 9 19.78 -9.79 -1.14
CA ARG A 9 20.23 -8.44 -0.76
C ARG A 9 19.57 -7.33 -1.58
N LEU A 10 19.36 -7.56 -2.88
CA LEU A 10 18.71 -6.58 -3.76
C LEU A 10 17.23 -6.44 -3.39
N ARG A 11 16.58 -7.56 -3.08
CA ARG A 11 15.17 -7.57 -2.67
C ARG A 11 14.96 -6.79 -1.39
N VAL A 12 15.80 -7.06 -0.39
CA VAL A 12 15.80 -6.34 0.88
C VAL A 12 16.05 -4.84 0.66
N LEU A 13 17.00 -4.47 -0.20
CA LEU A 13 17.28 -3.06 -0.49
C LEU A 13 16.05 -2.32 -1.02
N PHE A 14 15.36 -2.87 -2.01
CA PHE A 14 14.18 -2.25 -2.60
C PHE A 14 12.97 -2.25 -1.66
N TRP A 15 12.80 -3.30 -0.86
CA TRP A 15 11.82 -3.30 0.24
C TRP A 15 12.10 -2.18 1.23
N CYS A 16 13.33 -2.09 1.73
CA CYS A 16 13.73 -1.03 2.63
C CYS A 16 13.53 0.35 2.00
N LEU A 17 13.86 0.52 0.72
CA LEU A 17 13.66 1.78 0.01
C LEU A 17 12.17 2.16 -0.06
N ALA A 18 11.30 1.23 -0.46
CA ALA A 18 9.85 1.45 -0.54
C ALA A 18 9.28 1.82 0.85
N VAL A 19 9.63 1.05 1.88
CA VAL A 19 9.19 1.28 3.27
C VAL A 19 9.67 2.64 3.79
N VAL A 20 10.96 2.97 3.62
CA VAL A 20 11.53 4.24 4.11
C VAL A 20 10.93 5.43 3.38
N LEU A 21 10.79 5.36 2.05
CA LEU A 21 10.16 6.43 1.28
C LEU A 21 8.70 6.62 1.69
N GLY A 22 7.93 5.54 1.81
CA GLY A 22 6.54 5.59 2.28
C GLY A 22 6.44 6.20 3.68
N ALA A 23 7.25 5.73 4.63
CA ALA A 23 7.24 6.21 6.01
C ALA A 23 7.59 7.70 6.10
N LEU A 24 8.65 8.13 5.41
CA LEU A 24 9.05 9.54 5.36
C LEU A 24 7.93 10.41 4.76
N HIS A 25 7.30 9.93 3.69
CA HIS A 25 6.29 10.72 2.99
C HIS A 25 5.02 10.90 3.84
N VAL A 26 4.53 9.81 4.42
CA VAL A 26 3.38 9.81 5.35
C VAL A 26 3.68 10.67 6.58
N TRP A 27 4.87 10.53 7.17
CA TRP A 27 5.24 11.27 8.37
C TRP A 27 5.36 12.78 8.11
N ALA A 28 5.94 13.18 6.98
CA ALA A 28 6.09 14.57 6.60
C ALA A 28 4.73 15.28 6.44
N HIS A 29 3.72 14.57 5.96
CA HIS A 29 2.38 15.09 5.66
C HIS A 29 1.33 14.69 6.70
N ARG A 30 1.73 14.18 7.88
CA ARG A 30 0.80 13.62 8.89
C ARG A 30 -0.29 14.56 9.41
N ASN A 31 -0.19 15.85 9.13
CA ASN A 31 -1.15 16.89 9.51
C ASN A 31 -2.00 17.36 8.32
N ASP A 32 -1.75 16.85 7.11
CA ASP A 32 -2.45 17.24 5.90
C ASP A 32 -3.66 16.33 5.72
N LEU A 33 -4.84 16.93 5.57
CA LEU A 33 -6.07 16.21 5.29
C LEU A 33 -6.73 16.79 4.05
N ASN A 34 -7.43 15.94 3.32
CA ASN A 34 -8.35 16.38 2.28
C ASN A 34 -9.80 16.29 2.79
N PRO A 35 -10.78 16.88 2.08
CA PRO A 35 -12.18 16.85 2.49
C PRO A 35 -12.75 15.42 2.67
N ASP A 36 -12.32 14.48 1.84
CA ASP A 36 -12.76 13.08 1.92
C ASP A 36 -12.23 12.41 3.19
N SER A 37 -10.99 12.72 3.57
CA SER A 37 -10.36 12.26 4.81
C SER A 37 -11.20 12.59 6.04
N VAL A 38 -11.72 13.83 6.10
CA VAL A 38 -12.59 14.28 7.20
C VAL A 38 -13.84 13.42 7.28
N SER A 39 -14.48 13.13 6.13
CA SER A 39 -15.68 12.27 6.08
C SER A 39 -15.40 10.86 6.63
N TYR A 40 -14.27 10.26 6.24
CA TYR A 40 -13.88 8.93 6.73
C TYR A 40 -13.58 8.90 8.22
N ILE A 41 -12.93 9.96 8.74
CA ILE A 41 -12.64 10.13 10.16
C ILE A 41 -13.95 10.25 10.95
N GLU A 42 -14.87 11.11 10.52
CA GLU A 42 -16.16 11.29 11.18
C GLU A 42 -17.00 10.01 11.21
N MET A 43 -17.03 9.25 10.11
CA MET A 43 -17.68 7.93 10.06
C MET A 43 -17.04 6.95 11.06
N ALA A 44 -15.71 6.92 11.12
CA ALA A 44 -14.98 6.05 12.02
C ALA A 44 -15.24 6.40 13.49
N GLU A 45 -15.18 7.69 13.85
CA GLU A 45 -15.48 8.18 15.19
C GLU A 45 -16.94 7.91 15.58
N ALA A 46 -17.89 8.18 14.68
CA ALA A 46 -19.31 7.91 14.91
C ALA A 46 -19.52 6.42 15.19
N ALA A 47 -18.82 5.54 14.49
CA ALA A 47 -18.86 4.11 14.73
C ALA A 47 -18.24 3.73 16.08
N VAL A 48 -17.16 4.39 16.52
CA VAL A 48 -16.60 4.20 17.87
C VAL A 48 -17.59 4.60 18.96
N ARG A 49 -18.28 5.75 18.80
CA ARG A 49 -19.20 6.31 19.80
C ARG A 49 -20.56 5.61 19.87
N SER A 50 -21.07 5.14 18.74
CA SER A 50 -22.46 4.67 18.62
C SER A 50 -22.55 3.19 18.23
N SER A 51 -22.56 2.89 16.93
CA SER A 51 -22.66 1.55 16.39
C SER A 51 -21.97 1.43 15.04
N TRP A 52 -21.67 0.20 14.64
CA TRP A 52 -21.06 -0.11 13.34
C TRP A 52 -21.90 0.33 12.13
N HIS A 53 -23.21 0.58 12.29
CA HIS A 53 -24.07 1.09 11.20
C HIS A 53 -23.62 2.46 10.69
N ALA A 54 -22.91 3.26 11.51
CA ALA A 54 -22.34 4.53 11.08
C ALA A 54 -21.25 4.40 10.00
N LEU A 55 -20.74 3.17 9.78
CA LEU A 55 -19.79 2.86 8.72
C LEU A 55 -20.49 2.60 7.37
N ALA A 56 -21.80 2.39 7.36
CA ALA A 56 -22.56 2.17 6.14
C ALA A 56 -22.89 3.51 5.49
N SER A 57 -22.42 3.70 4.26
CA SER A 57 -22.70 4.86 3.43
C SER A 57 -23.07 4.42 2.01
N ALA A 58 -24.01 5.12 1.38
CA ALA A 58 -24.34 4.88 -0.02
C ALA A 58 -23.29 5.44 -0.99
N TYR A 59 -22.39 6.28 -0.48
CA TYR A 59 -21.35 6.97 -1.25
C TYR A 59 -19.95 6.42 -0.95
N TRP A 60 -19.65 6.14 0.32
CA TRP A 60 -18.32 5.70 0.76
C TRP A 60 -18.25 4.20 1.02
N SER A 61 -17.15 3.56 0.60
CA SER A 61 -16.85 2.16 0.95
C SER A 61 -16.64 2.02 2.47
N PRO A 62 -17.21 0.98 3.12
CA PRO A 62 -17.16 0.83 4.57
C PRO A 62 -15.79 0.34 5.08
N LEU A 63 -14.96 -0.28 4.23
CA LEU A 63 -13.73 -0.93 4.68
C LEU A 63 -12.73 0.07 5.27
N TYR A 64 -12.50 1.20 4.61
CA TYR A 64 -11.56 2.22 5.08
C TYR A 64 -11.96 2.83 6.44
N PRO A 65 -13.19 3.37 6.64
CA PRO A 65 -13.60 3.88 7.94
C PRO A 65 -13.70 2.77 9.00
N THR A 66 -13.89 1.50 8.61
CA THR A 66 -13.80 0.36 9.55
C THR A 66 -12.37 0.22 10.10
N LEU A 67 -11.35 0.26 9.24
CA LEU A 67 -9.94 0.17 9.67
C LEU A 67 -9.57 1.34 10.60
N LEU A 68 -10.02 2.54 10.28
CA LEU A 68 -9.86 3.71 11.15
C LEU A 68 -10.57 3.53 12.49
N SER A 69 -11.82 3.07 12.48
CA SER A 69 -12.62 2.85 13.70
C SER A 69 -11.97 1.81 14.62
N VAL A 70 -11.45 0.71 14.07
CA VAL A 70 -10.68 -0.29 14.83
C VAL A 70 -9.43 0.34 15.45
N SER A 71 -8.70 1.14 14.66
CA SER A 71 -7.47 1.79 15.13
C SER A 71 -7.74 2.80 16.25
N PHE A 72 -8.80 3.60 16.14
CA PHE A 72 -9.24 4.53 17.19
C PHE A 72 -9.69 3.82 18.46
N ARG A 73 -10.36 2.65 18.35
CA ARG A 73 -10.74 1.83 19.51
C ARG A 73 -9.55 1.22 20.23
N ILE A 74 -8.47 0.90 19.52
CA ILE A 74 -7.28 0.29 20.12
C ILE A 74 -6.35 1.35 20.71
N LEU A 75 -6.12 2.44 19.97
CA LEU A 75 -5.09 3.42 20.30
C LEU A 75 -5.60 4.59 21.14
N HIS A 76 -6.91 4.84 21.16
CA HIS A 76 -7.53 5.97 21.85
C HIS A 76 -6.77 7.29 21.68
N PRO A 77 -6.53 7.75 20.42
CA PRO A 77 -5.74 8.94 20.20
C PRO A 77 -6.40 10.17 20.83
N SER A 78 -5.60 11.04 21.44
CA SER A 78 -6.04 12.41 21.73
C SER A 78 -6.27 13.17 20.42
N MET A 79 -7.08 14.23 20.44
CA MET A 79 -7.36 15.08 19.28
C MET A 79 -6.10 15.52 18.50
N TYR A 80 -4.98 15.77 19.19
CA TYR A 80 -3.71 16.12 18.54
C TYR A 80 -3.12 15.00 17.66
N TRP A 81 -3.31 13.73 18.06
CA TRP A 81 -2.69 12.56 17.41
C TRP A 81 -3.60 11.86 16.42
N GLU A 82 -4.87 12.26 16.32
CA GLU A 82 -5.87 11.61 15.49
C GLU A 82 -5.43 11.52 14.03
N PHE A 83 -4.97 12.63 13.44
CA PHE A 83 -4.53 12.66 12.04
C PHE A 83 -3.29 11.80 11.83
N THR A 84 -2.39 11.77 12.81
CA THR A 84 -1.21 10.90 12.73
C THR A 84 -1.62 9.43 12.75
N VAL A 85 -2.59 9.04 13.59
CA VAL A 85 -3.09 7.65 13.60
C VAL A 85 -3.70 7.28 12.26
N VAL A 86 -4.49 8.17 11.66
CA VAL A 86 -5.09 7.95 10.33
C VAL A 86 -4.01 7.73 9.27
N HIS A 87 -2.96 8.55 9.28
CA HIS A 87 -1.80 8.38 8.39
C HIS A 87 -1.02 7.08 8.64
N VAL A 88 -0.88 6.67 9.91
CA VAL A 88 -0.28 5.38 10.26
C VAL A 88 -1.11 4.22 9.71
N VAL A 89 -2.45 4.30 9.78
CA VAL A 89 -3.32 3.29 9.15
C VAL A 89 -3.09 3.25 7.64
N ASN A 90 -3.02 4.40 6.98
CA ASN A 90 -2.75 4.46 5.54
C ASN A 90 -1.39 3.85 5.19
N PHE A 91 -0.38 4.10 6.02
CA PHE A 91 0.93 3.47 5.87
C PHE A 91 0.88 1.95 6.06
N VAL A 92 0.10 1.44 7.01
CA VAL A 92 -0.09 0.00 7.19
C VAL A 92 -0.77 -0.63 5.97
N VAL A 93 -1.76 0.04 5.39
CA VAL A 93 -2.41 -0.40 4.14
C VAL A 93 -1.40 -0.41 2.99
N TYR A 94 -0.56 0.62 2.86
CA TYR A 94 0.54 0.66 1.89
C TYR A 94 1.54 -0.50 2.07
N LEU A 95 1.87 -0.88 3.30
CA LEU A 95 2.74 -2.04 3.56
C LEU A 95 2.08 -3.36 3.14
N ALA A 96 0.76 -3.47 3.33
CA ALA A 96 -0.01 -4.62 2.85
C ALA A 96 -0.02 -4.67 1.32
N ASP A 97 -0.21 -3.54 0.65
CA ASP A 97 -0.09 -3.40 -0.81
C ASP A 97 1.29 -3.84 -1.30
N LEU A 98 2.38 -3.34 -0.70
CA LEU A 98 3.75 -3.76 -1.02
C LEU A 98 3.96 -5.28 -0.85
N PHE A 99 3.37 -5.88 0.18
CA PHE A 99 3.42 -7.33 0.39
C PHE A 99 2.67 -8.09 -0.71
N CYS A 100 1.46 -7.66 -1.04
CA CYS A 100 0.65 -8.22 -2.12
C CYS A 100 1.36 -8.12 -3.47
N PHE A 101 1.97 -6.97 -3.75
CA PHE A 101 2.77 -6.75 -4.96
C PHE A 101 3.97 -7.70 -5.04
N GLU A 102 4.72 -7.87 -3.94
CA GLU A 102 5.86 -8.80 -3.91
C GLU A 102 5.40 -10.25 -4.11
N PHE A 103 4.26 -10.65 -3.56
CA PHE A 103 3.67 -11.96 -3.82
C PHE A 103 3.29 -12.11 -5.30
N PHE A 104 2.56 -11.15 -5.85
CA PHE A 104 2.17 -11.13 -7.26
C PHE A 104 3.39 -11.20 -8.19
N LEU A 105 4.42 -10.41 -7.95
CA LEU A 105 5.62 -10.37 -8.78
C LEU A 105 6.38 -11.71 -8.74
N ARG A 106 6.42 -12.38 -7.59
CA ARG A 106 7.03 -13.72 -7.47
C ARG A 106 6.26 -14.75 -8.30
N GLU A 107 4.94 -14.78 -8.18
CA GLU A 107 4.09 -15.71 -8.92
C GLU A 107 4.13 -15.42 -10.43
N LEU A 108 4.14 -14.16 -10.84
CA LEU A 108 4.28 -13.76 -12.23
C LEU A 108 5.62 -14.22 -12.83
N LEU A 109 6.72 -14.07 -12.08
CA LEU A 109 8.03 -14.57 -12.50
C LEU A 109 8.05 -16.11 -12.55
N ALA A 110 7.42 -16.80 -11.59
CA ALA A 110 7.31 -18.25 -11.59
C ALA A 110 6.52 -18.77 -12.81
N ALA A 111 5.38 -18.15 -13.13
CA ALA A 111 4.58 -18.47 -14.31
C ALA A 111 5.36 -18.23 -15.62
N ARG A 112 6.12 -17.12 -15.70
CA ARG A 112 7.00 -16.87 -16.86
C ARG A 112 8.06 -17.95 -17.03
N ARG A 113 8.68 -18.46 -15.96
CA ARG A 113 9.66 -19.55 -16.06
C ARG A 113 9.07 -20.79 -16.71
N THR A 114 7.83 -21.14 -16.34
CA THR A 114 7.14 -22.31 -16.91
C THR A 114 6.81 -22.12 -18.39
N GLU A 115 6.44 -20.91 -18.81
CA GLU A 115 6.11 -20.62 -20.21
C GLU A 115 7.36 -20.52 -21.11
N ILE A 116 8.42 -19.87 -20.65
CA ILE A 116 9.67 -19.69 -21.41
C ILE A 116 10.35 -21.04 -21.71
N GLY A 117 10.23 -22.02 -20.81
CA GLY A 117 10.72 -23.38 -21.05
C GLY A 117 10.00 -24.12 -22.20
N SER A 118 8.85 -23.61 -22.67
CA SER A 118 8.00 -24.24 -23.68
C SER A 118 8.09 -23.62 -25.08
N GLN A 119 8.56 -22.37 -25.22
CA GLN A 119 8.64 -21.67 -26.51
C GLN A 119 10.08 -21.26 -26.84
N GLY A 120 10.71 -21.98 -27.77
CA GLY A 120 12.14 -21.95 -28.04
C GLY A 120 12.71 -20.80 -28.89
N ASP A 121 11.96 -19.73 -29.20
CA ASP A 121 12.39 -18.78 -30.26
C ASP A 121 12.57 -17.31 -29.84
N LEU A 122 12.17 -16.89 -28.64
CA LEU A 122 12.38 -15.51 -28.18
C LEU A 122 13.39 -15.47 -27.04
N ARG A 123 14.39 -14.58 -27.11
CA ARG A 123 15.28 -14.30 -25.97
C ARG A 123 14.47 -13.61 -24.88
N PRO A 124 14.17 -14.27 -23.75
CA PRO A 124 13.37 -13.65 -22.70
C PRO A 124 14.13 -12.50 -22.05
N VAL A 125 13.40 -11.49 -21.58
CA VAL A 125 13.97 -10.43 -20.74
C VAL A 125 14.48 -11.06 -19.44
N PRO A 126 15.72 -10.77 -18.98
CA PRO A 126 16.25 -11.35 -17.76
C PRO A 126 15.36 -11.05 -16.55
N GLU A 127 15.16 -12.03 -15.68
CA GLU A 127 14.25 -11.89 -14.52
C GLU A 127 14.62 -10.70 -13.64
N LYS A 128 15.92 -10.48 -13.44
CA LYS A 128 16.44 -9.36 -12.67
C LYS A 128 16.00 -8.01 -13.22
N VAL A 129 16.00 -7.86 -14.55
CA VAL A 129 15.56 -6.63 -15.19
C VAL A 129 14.07 -6.46 -14.93
N PHE A 130 13.26 -7.48 -15.22
CA PHE A 130 11.82 -7.44 -15.00
C PHE A 130 11.45 -7.10 -13.54
N TRP A 131 12.16 -7.68 -12.57
CA TRP A 131 11.98 -7.41 -11.16
C TRP A 131 12.30 -5.95 -10.78
N ILE A 132 13.42 -5.41 -11.27
CA ILE A 132 13.80 -4.01 -11.04
C ILE A 132 12.75 -3.07 -11.62
N TRP A 133 12.30 -3.32 -12.86
CA TRP A 133 11.24 -2.53 -13.49
C TRP A 133 9.93 -2.61 -12.70
N GLY A 134 9.56 -3.80 -12.21
CA GLY A 134 8.38 -3.97 -11.36
C GLY A 134 8.44 -3.08 -10.12
N TYR A 135 9.55 -3.08 -9.39
CA TYR A 135 9.71 -2.24 -8.19
C TYR A 135 9.77 -0.75 -8.50
N LEU A 136 10.41 -0.35 -9.60
CA LEU A 136 10.44 1.05 -10.04
C LEU A 136 9.04 1.53 -10.38
N LEU A 137 8.26 0.73 -11.12
CA LEU A 137 6.88 1.02 -11.46
C LEU A 137 6.01 1.07 -10.20
N PHE A 138 6.12 0.09 -9.31
CA PHE A 138 5.39 0.09 -8.04
C PHE A 138 5.68 1.35 -7.23
N THR A 139 6.96 1.67 -7.04
CA THR A 139 7.37 2.85 -6.26
C THR A 139 6.89 4.13 -6.91
N TRP A 140 7.02 4.27 -8.23
CA TRP A 140 6.55 5.43 -8.97
C TRP A 140 5.02 5.58 -8.89
N SER A 141 4.28 4.50 -9.12
CA SER A 141 2.81 4.49 -9.06
C SER A 141 2.30 4.87 -7.69
N ASN A 142 2.91 4.32 -6.64
CA ASN A 142 2.55 4.67 -5.27
C ASN A 142 2.88 6.12 -4.93
N GLN A 143 3.99 6.67 -5.40
CA GLN A 143 4.35 8.06 -5.11
C GLN A 143 3.53 9.08 -5.91
N PHE A 144 3.16 8.76 -7.15
CA PHE A 144 2.51 9.71 -8.05
C PHE A 144 0.99 9.63 -8.04
N TRP A 145 0.43 8.41 -8.09
CA TRP A 145 -1.01 8.17 -8.23
C TRP A 145 -1.69 7.89 -6.90
N LEU A 146 -1.23 6.86 -6.18
CA LEU A 146 -1.92 6.38 -4.98
C LEU A 146 -1.64 7.26 -3.76
N ARG A 147 -0.44 7.83 -3.69
CA ARG A 147 -0.01 8.82 -2.68
C ARG A 147 -0.37 8.39 -1.26
N PRO A 148 0.43 7.55 -0.59
CA PRO A 148 0.20 7.10 0.79
C PRO A 148 -0.03 8.21 1.82
N GLN A 149 0.41 9.43 1.53
CA GLN A 149 0.14 10.61 2.34
C GLN A 149 -1.29 11.17 2.20
N GLN A 150 -2.00 10.85 1.12
CA GLN A 150 -3.40 11.21 0.96
C GLN A 150 -4.27 10.16 1.66
N VAL A 151 -5.04 10.61 2.64
CA VAL A 151 -5.98 9.76 3.38
C VAL A 151 -7.22 9.55 2.51
N ASN A 152 -7.20 8.45 1.74
CA ASN A 152 -8.25 8.01 0.83
C ASN A 152 -8.23 6.46 0.73
N PRO A 153 -9.25 5.82 0.13
CA PRO A 153 -9.33 4.36 0.07
C PRO A 153 -8.55 3.76 -1.12
N ASP A 154 -7.91 4.57 -1.97
CA ASP A 154 -7.46 4.14 -3.30
C ASP A 154 -6.39 3.04 -3.22
N ILE A 155 -5.51 3.10 -2.20
CA ILE A 155 -4.45 2.10 -1.96
C ILE A 155 -5.04 0.71 -1.64
N ILE A 156 -6.26 0.64 -1.11
CA ILE A 156 -6.92 -0.64 -0.82
C ILE A 156 -7.26 -1.39 -2.12
N VAL A 157 -7.47 -0.68 -3.22
CA VAL A 157 -7.92 -1.23 -4.51
C VAL A 157 -6.75 -1.42 -5.50
N ALA A 158 -5.52 -1.12 -5.07
CA ALA A 158 -4.32 -1.15 -5.90
C ALA A 158 -3.92 -2.55 -6.38
#